data_AF-A0A414XVY5-F1
#
_entry.id   AF-A0A414XVY5-F1
#
_cell.length_a   1.000
_cell.length_b   1.000
_cell.length_c   1.000
_cell.angle_alpha   90.00
_cell.angle_beta   90.00
_cell.angle_gamma   90.00
#
_symmetry.space_group_name_H-M   'P 1'
#
loop_
_entity.id
_entity.type
_entity.pdbx_description
1 polymer ?
#
loop_
_entity_poly.entity_id
_entity_poly.type
_entity_poly.pdbx_seq_one_letter_code
_entity_poly.pdbx_strand_id
1 'polypeptide(L)'
;MKPIVFIFIIVFIIGCSSNENLVSVRQTQNNSPVILRIRKDRSSIHSLLYPIAFEFKKNSNREISYCENSYFAKNENICPGTAGCYLRVDDKDKYLTYSYKKFDGTIKYITDKNDTIKEYMSVYYKKMINENKDTIHVSLKEFNNNFKYIIDNFFEGDSIYLHFHDHKRWIDVPLRVSFN
;
A
#
# COMPACT_ATOMS: atom_id res chain seq x y z
N MET A 1 4.04 64.41 -30.76
CA MET A 1 3.62 62.99 -30.67
C MET A 1 4.72 62.25 -29.91
N LYS A 2 4.44 61.70 -28.73
CA LYS A 2 5.43 61.03 -27.86
C LYS A 2 5.39 59.51 -28.11
N PRO A 3 6.51 58.78 -28.15
CA PRO A 3 6.49 57.36 -28.42
C PRO A 3 6.06 56.60 -27.15
N ILE A 4 5.06 55.75 -27.28
CA ILE A 4 4.65 54.80 -26.23
C ILE A 4 5.61 53.63 -26.30
N VAL A 5 6.45 53.48 -25.28
CA VAL A 5 7.35 52.32 -25.14
C VAL A 5 6.51 51.15 -24.61
N PHE A 6 6.19 50.19 -25.48
CA PHE A 6 5.60 48.91 -25.07
C PHE A 6 6.69 48.01 -24.49
N ILE A 7 6.75 47.91 -23.16
CA ILE A 7 7.58 46.93 -22.47
C ILE A 7 6.85 45.58 -22.53
N PHE A 8 7.34 44.67 -23.36
CA PHE A 8 6.96 43.26 -23.32
C PHE A 8 7.53 42.63 -22.05
N ILE A 9 6.68 42.45 -21.03
CA ILE A 9 7.01 41.65 -19.85
C ILE A 9 6.96 40.17 -20.28
N ILE A 10 8.12 39.59 -20.57
CA ILE A 10 8.26 38.13 -20.73
C ILE A 10 8.17 37.53 -19.34
N VAL A 11 6.98 37.07 -18.96
CA VAL A 11 6.78 36.22 -17.78
C VAL A 11 7.40 34.87 -18.11
N PHE A 12 8.63 34.63 -17.63
CA PHE A 12 9.21 33.29 -17.56
C PHE A 12 8.39 32.49 -16.55
N ILE A 13 7.36 31.81 -17.05
CA ILE A 13 6.73 30.71 -16.32
C ILE A 13 7.82 29.64 -16.21
N ILE A 14 8.45 29.54 -15.03
CA ILE A 14 9.32 28.40 -14.68
C ILE A 14 8.41 27.20 -14.44
N GLY A 15 7.79 26.72 -15.52
CA GLY A 15 7.11 25.45 -15.59
C GLY A 15 8.13 24.39 -16.03
N CYS A 16 8.95 23.93 -15.09
CA CYS A 16 9.77 22.73 -15.27
C CYS A 16 9.57 21.81 -14.07
N SER A 17 8.38 21.20 -13.96
CA SER A 17 8.31 19.85 -13.40
C SER A 17 8.67 18.89 -14.54
N SER A 18 9.96 18.74 -14.80
CA SER A 18 10.40 17.52 -15.46
C SER A 18 10.08 16.41 -14.47
N ASN A 19 9.05 15.61 -14.76
CA ASN A 19 8.85 14.29 -14.17
C ASN A 19 10.05 13.42 -14.58
N GLU A 20 11.23 13.71 -14.01
CA GLU A 20 12.38 12.83 -14.09
C GLU A 20 11.91 11.52 -13.49
N ASN A 21 11.92 10.45 -14.30
CA ASN A 21 11.62 9.11 -13.83
C ASN A 21 12.76 8.63 -12.92
N LEU A 22 12.84 9.16 -11.70
CA LEU A 22 13.95 8.94 -10.77
C LEU A 22 13.90 7.56 -10.11
N VAL A 23 12.69 7.03 -9.94
CA VAL A 23 12.42 5.75 -9.26
C VAL A 23 11.46 4.95 -10.13
N SER A 24 11.81 3.69 -10.40
CA SER A 24 10.87 2.72 -10.96
C SER A 24 10.29 1.89 -9.82
N VAL A 25 8.97 1.74 -9.82
CA VAL A 25 8.24 0.89 -8.87
C VAL A 25 7.42 -0.14 -9.63
N ARG A 26 7.38 -1.36 -9.10
CA ARG A 26 6.39 -2.37 -9.49
C ARG A 26 5.87 -3.12 -8.28
N GLN A 27 4.59 -3.50 -8.31
CA GLN A 27 4.07 -4.45 -7.34
C GLN A 27 4.51 -5.87 -7.73
N THR A 28 4.85 -6.70 -6.75
CA THR A 28 5.26 -8.10 -6.95
C THR A 28 4.49 -9.02 -6.00
N GLN A 29 4.60 -10.33 -6.19
CA GLN A 29 3.93 -11.30 -5.33
C GLN A 29 4.61 -11.41 -3.96
N ASN A 30 3.76 -11.51 -2.93
CA ASN A 30 4.15 -11.89 -1.59
C ASN A 30 3.42 -13.18 -1.20
N ASN A 31 4.14 -14.29 -1.14
CA ASN A 31 3.56 -15.60 -0.84
C ASN A 31 3.35 -15.84 0.67
N SER A 32 3.52 -14.81 1.50
CA SER A 32 3.15 -14.87 2.91
C SER A 32 1.65 -15.18 3.06
N PRO A 33 1.21 -15.80 4.16
CA PRO A 33 -0.20 -16.03 4.39
C PRO A 33 -0.95 -14.73 4.71
N VAL A 34 -2.24 -14.72 4.39
CA VAL A 34 -3.20 -13.79 4.98
C VAL A 34 -3.42 -14.18 6.44
N ILE A 35 -3.32 -13.22 7.36
CA ILE A 35 -3.47 -13.47 8.80
C ILE A 35 -4.80 -12.91 9.27
N LEU A 36 -5.66 -13.77 9.81
CA LEU A 36 -6.93 -13.37 10.43
C LEU A 36 -6.79 -13.42 11.95
N ARG A 37 -7.26 -12.39 12.64
CA ARG A 37 -7.15 -12.25 14.10
C ARG A 37 -8.51 -12.05 14.75
N ILE A 38 -8.80 -12.84 15.77
CA ILE A 38 -10.03 -12.71 16.54
C ILE A 38 -9.93 -11.56 17.55
N ARG A 39 -11.08 -10.99 17.93
CA ARG A 39 -11.17 -10.06 19.06
C ARG A 39 -10.77 -10.75 20.36
N LYS A 40 -10.26 -9.98 21.34
CA LYS A 40 -9.94 -10.51 22.69
C LYS A 40 -11.16 -11.15 23.37
N ASP A 41 -12.35 -10.59 23.16
CA ASP A 41 -13.64 -11.13 23.64
C ASP A 41 -14.12 -12.36 22.86
N ARG A 42 -13.36 -12.78 21.84
CA ARG A 42 -13.65 -13.91 20.94
C ARG A 42 -15.00 -13.84 20.20
N SER A 43 -15.61 -12.66 20.09
CA SER A 43 -16.94 -12.50 19.47
C SER A 43 -16.93 -12.53 17.93
N SER A 44 -15.81 -12.15 17.31
CA SER A 44 -15.66 -12.06 15.85
C SER A 44 -14.21 -11.92 15.44
N ILE A 45 -13.93 -12.12 14.14
CA ILE A 45 -12.64 -11.76 13.55
C ILE A 45 -12.54 -10.23 13.46
N HIS A 46 -11.60 -9.66 14.22
CA HIS A 46 -11.36 -8.23 14.34
C HIS A 46 -10.68 -7.66 13.10
N SER A 47 -9.64 -8.34 12.64
CA SER A 47 -8.78 -7.80 11.59
C SER A 47 -8.24 -8.87 10.66
N LEU A 48 -8.03 -8.44 9.42
CA LEU A 48 -7.34 -9.17 8.37
C LEU A 48 -6.05 -8.44 8.02
N LEU A 49 -4.98 -9.21 7.86
CA LEU A 49 -3.68 -8.74 7.38
C LEU A 49 -3.41 -9.35 6.01
N TYR A 50 -3.51 -8.54 4.95
CA TYR A 50 -3.26 -8.95 3.57
C TYR A 50 -1.79 -8.71 3.20
N PRO A 51 -1.05 -9.73 2.75
CA PRO A 51 0.35 -9.59 2.38
C PRO A 51 0.48 -8.89 1.02
N ILE A 52 1.39 -7.93 0.93
CA ILE A 52 1.74 -7.26 -0.33
C ILE A 52 3.25 -7.17 -0.47
N ALA A 53 3.75 -6.89 -1.67
CA ALA A 53 5.15 -6.55 -1.87
C ALA A 53 5.32 -5.60 -3.04
N PHE A 54 6.34 -4.76 -2.94
CA PHE A 54 6.76 -3.90 -4.04
C PHE A 54 8.26 -4.04 -4.27
N GLU A 55 8.68 -3.74 -5.48
CA GLU A 55 10.08 -3.65 -5.84
C GLU A 55 10.39 -2.25 -6.35
N PHE A 56 11.48 -1.69 -5.82
CA PHE A 56 11.93 -0.33 -6.13
C PHE A 56 13.33 -0.37 -6.73
N LYS A 57 13.60 0.49 -7.70
CA LYS A 57 14.97 0.81 -8.14
C LYS A 57 15.09 2.28 -8.45
N LYS A 58 16.29 2.84 -8.34
CA LYS A 58 16.58 4.17 -8.86
C LYS A 58 16.99 4.10 -10.32
N ASN A 59 16.69 5.16 -11.06
CA ASN A 59 17.10 5.31 -12.47
C ASN A 59 18.08 6.48 -12.64
N SER A 60 18.61 7.02 -11.55
CA SER A 60 19.54 8.16 -11.56
C SER A 60 20.75 7.92 -10.66
N ASN A 61 21.80 8.71 -10.86
CA ASN A 61 23.02 8.68 -10.04
C ASN A 61 22.81 9.27 -8.64
N ARG A 62 21.63 9.83 -8.34
CA ARG A 62 21.32 10.36 -7.02
C ARG A 62 21.26 9.22 -6.00
N GLU A 63 21.57 9.56 -4.76
CA GLU A 63 21.27 8.72 -3.63
C GLU A 63 19.79 8.91 -3.30
N ILE A 64 19.01 7.82 -3.34
CA ILE A 64 17.57 7.85 -3.11
C ILE A 64 17.27 6.76 -2.10
N SER A 65 16.51 7.07 -1.06
CA SER A 65 16.02 6.07 -0.10
C SER A 65 14.50 6.08 -0.03
N TYR A 66 13.94 4.90 0.28
CA TYR A 66 12.55 4.78 0.68
C TYR A 66 12.37 5.30 2.11
N CYS A 67 11.37 6.15 2.34
CA CYS A 67 11.08 6.68 3.66
C CYS A 67 9.89 5.95 4.28
N GLU A 68 8.72 6.14 3.68
CA GLU A 68 7.42 5.68 4.18
C GLU A 68 6.36 5.58 3.06
N ASN A 69 5.15 5.17 3.42
CA ASN A 69 4.02 5.09 2.50
C ASN A 69 2.76 5.66 3.14
N SER A 70 1.91 6.26 2.31
CA SER A 70 0.54 6.63 2.69
C SER A 70 -0.44 5.72 1.97
N TYR A 71 -1.22 4.95 2.73
CA TYR A 71 -2.24 4.04 2.19
C TYR A 71 -3.63 4.66 2.22
N PHE A 72 -4.38 4.47 1.14
CA PHE A 72 -5.73 5.01 1.01
C PHE A 72 -6.66 3.88 0.58
N ALA A 73 -7.43 3.38 1.55
CA ALA A 73 -8.48 2.43 1.27
C ALA A 73 -9.64 3.12 0.56
N LYS A 74 -10.18 2.50 -0.48
CA LYS A 74 -11.44 2.88 -1.12
C LYS A 74 -12.59 2.83 -0.11
N ASN A 75 -12.56 1.86 0.80
CA ASN A 75 -13.51 1.75 1.90
C ASN A 75 -12.86 2.16 3.22
N GLU A 76 -13.01 3.43 3.57
CA GLU A 76 -12.40 4.02 4.77
C GLU A 76 -12.88 3.39 6.08
N ASN A 77 -14.08 2.79 6.10
CA ASN A 77 -14.66 2.21 7.32
C ASN A 77 -13.96 0.92 7.78
N ILE A 78 -13.21 0.28 6.88
CA ILE A 78 -12.55 -1.01 7.13
C ILE A 78 -11.02 -0.88 7.17
N CYS A 79 -10.47 0.32 7.11
CA CYS A 79 -9.03 0.55 7.17
C CYS A 79 -8.72 1.58 8.26
N PRO A 80 -7.70 1.39 9.12
CA PRO A 80 -7.41 2.33 10.21
C PRO A 80 -6.73 3.64 9.75
N GLY A 81 -7.05 4.13 8.54
CA GLY A 81 -6.42 5.30 7.92
C GLY A 81 -5.08 4.98 7.24
N THR A 82 -4.26 6.00 7.04
CA THR A 82 -3.01 5.92 6.25
C THR A 82 -1.95 4.97 6.81
N ALA A 83 -2.00 4.67 8.11
CA ALA A 83 -1.18 3.65 8.78
C ALA A 83 -1.66 2.21 8.53
N GLY A 84 -2.65 2.03 7.66
CA GLY A 84 -3.20 0.73 7.30
C GLY A 84 -2.23 -0.17 6.55
N CYS A 85 -1.16 0.36 5.96
CA CYS A 85 -0.15 -0.44 5.27
C CYS A 85 1.25 -0.14 5.80
N TYR A 86 2.03 -1.20 6.03
CA TYR A 86 3.44 -1.12 6.38
C TYR A 86 4.29 -1.86 5.35
N LEU A 87 5.41 -1.27 4.93
CA LEU A 87 6.43 -1.90 4.09
C LEU A 87 7.77 -2.01 4.84
N ARG A 88 8.48 -3.12 4.67
CA ARG A 88 9.82 -3.37 5.21
C ARG A 88 10.73 -3.96 4.15
N VAL A 89 12.02 -3.73 4.34
CA VAL A 89 13.10 -4.36 3.57
C VAL A 89 13.91 -5.24 4.52
N ASP A 90 14.30 -6.43 4.05
CA ASP A 90 14.88 -7.47 4.91
C ASP A 90 16.21 -7.08 5.53
N ASP A 91 17.08 -6.44 4.74
CA ASP A 91 18.40 -5.98 5.18
C ASP A 91 18.36 -4.64 5.96
N LYS A 92 17.17 -4.07 6.15
CA LYS A 92 16.90 -2.75 6.76
C LYS A 92 17.52 -1.55 6.02
N ASP A 93 18.24 -1.78 4.94
CA ASP A 93 18.79 -0.73 4.11
C ASP A 93 17.71 -0.21 3.16
N LYS A 94 17.30 1.04 3.37
CA LYS A 94 16.25 1.65 2.55
C LYS A 94 16.78 2.36 1.32
N TYR A 95 18.10 2.42 1.11
CA TYR A 95 18.68 3.03 -0.07
C TYR A 95 18.43 2.18 -1.32
N LEU A 96 18.06 2.86 -2.39
CA LEU A 96 17.77 2.24 -3.67
C LEU A 96 19.06 2.01 -4.46
N THR A 97 19.09 0.89 -5.19
CA THR A 97 20.12 0.60 -6.17
C THR A 97 19.55 0.65 -7.59
N TYR A 98 20.39 0.46 -8.59
CA TYR A 98 19.94 0.30 -9.97
C TYR A 98 19.23 -1.04 -10.22
N SER A 99 19.39 -2.00 -9.30
CA SER A 99 18.66 -3.26 -9.28
C SER A 99 17.38 -3.13 -8.45
N TYR A 100 16.36 -3.89 -8.83
CA TYR A 100 15.13 -3.95 -8.04
C TYR A 100 15.40 -4.55 -6.67
N LYS A 101 15.02 -3.80 -5.62
CA LYS A 101 15.04 -4.21 -4.23
C LYS A 101 13.61 -4.45 -3.77
N LYS A 102 13.35 -5.60 -3.15
CA LYS A 102 12.02 -6.01 -2.70
C LYS A 102 11.73 -5.49 -1.30
N PHE A 103 10.53 -4.96 -1.12
CA PHE A 103 9.95 -4.49 0.12
C PHE A 103 8.66 -5.27 0.38
N ASP A 104 8.68 -6.13 1.40
CA ASP A 104 7.50 -6.88 1.81
C ASP A 104 6.63 -6.03 2.73
N GLY A 105 5.32 -6.21 2.61
CA GLY A 105 4.36 -5.40 3.30
C GLY A 105 3.11 -6.13 3.75
N THR A 106 2.31 -5.41 4.51
CA THR A 106 1.04 -5.92 5.02
C THR A 106 0.04 -4.79 5.12
N ILE A 107 -1.15 -5.00 4.55
CA ILE A 107 -2.30 -4.12 4.68
C ILE A 107 -3.19 -4.68 5.80
N LYS A 108 -3.55 -3.84 6.75
CA LYS A 108 -4.47 -4.15 7.84
C LYS A 108 -5.86 -3.62 7.52
N TYR A 109 -6.82 -4.52 7.46
CA TYR A 109 -8.24 -4.22 7.41
C TYR A 109 -8.90 -4.57 8.76
N ILE A 110 -9.78 -3.69 9.23
CA ILE A 110 -10.66 -3.90 10.39
C ILE A 110 -12.00 -4.41 9.87
N THR A 111 -12.36 -5.63 10.25
CA THR A 111 -13.45 -6.37 9.61
C THR A 111 -14.67 -6.53 10.51
N ASP A 112 -14.52 -6.34 11.83
CA ASP A 112 -15.58 -6.62 12.83
C ASP A 112 -16.76 -5.64 12.81
N LYS A 113 -16.65 -4.52 12.10
CA LYS A 113 -17.76 -3.56 11.93
C LYS A 113 -18.54 -3.77 10.64
N ASN A 114 -18.12 -4.68 9.77
CA ASN A 114 -18.77 -4.93 8.49
C ASN A 114 -19.43 -6.31 8.49
N ASP A 115 -20.75 -6.36 8.48
CA ASP A 115 -21.50 -7.62 8.60
C ASP A 115 -21.31 -8.55 7.39
N THR A 116 -21.18 -8.00 6.18
CA THR A 116 -20.87 -8.80 4.98
C THR A 116 -19.51 -9.47 5.11
N ILE A 117 -18.46 -8.75 5.49
CA ILE A 117 -17.13 -9.33 5.67
C ILE A 117 -17.17 -10.39 6.80
N LYS A 118 -17.87 -10.12 7.91
CA LYS A 118 -18.03 -11.07 9.02
C LYS A 118 -18.71 -12.36 8.59
N GLU A 119 -19.75 -12.28 7.77
CA GLU A 119 -20.46 -13.46 7.25
C GLU A 119 -19.53 -14.34 6.42
N TYR A 120 -18.79 -13.75 5.48
CA TYR A 120 -17.79 -14.46 4.67
C TYR A 120 -16.69 -15.08 5.55
N MET A 121 -16.26 -14.39 6.61
CA MET A 121 -15.24 -14.88 7.54
C MET A 121 -15.74 -15.91 8.56
N SER A 122 -17.05 -16.20 8.60
CA SER A 122 -17.65 -17.08 9.60
C SER A 122 -17.06 -18.50 9.61
N VAL A 123 -16.63 -19.00 8.45
CA VAL A 123 -15.96 -20.30 8.30
C VAL A 123 -14.66 -20.34 9.11
N TYR A 124 -13.81 -19.31 8.96
CA TYR A 124 -12.57 -19.21 9.72
C TYR A 124 -12.81 -18.90 11.19
N TYR A 125 -13.80 -18.06 11.50
CA TYR A 125 -14.18 -17.80 12.89
C TYR A 125 -14.54 -19.11 13.62
N LYS A 126 -15.43 -19.93 13.05
CA LYS A 126 -15.81 -21.24 13.63
C LYS A 126 -14.59 -22.14 13.81
N LYS A 127 -13.71 -22.20 12.82
CA LYS A 127 -12.46 -22.96 12.90
C LYS A 127 -11.57 -22.50 14.06
N MET A 128 -11.39 -21.19 14.22
CA MET A 128 -10.58 -20.61 15.31
C MET A 128 -11.18 -20.88 16.69
N ILE A 129 -12.51 -20.84 16.83
CA ILE A 129 -13.20 -21.21 18.08
C ILE A 129 -12.97 -22.69 18.39
N ASN A 130 -13.20 -23.59 17.44
CA ASN A 130 -13.04 -25.03 17.62
C ASN A 130 -11.59 -25.43 17.95
N GLU A 131 -10.61 -24.78 17.33
CA GLU A 131 -9.18 -25.05 17.55
C GLU A 131 -8.59 -24.25 18.73
N ASN A 132 -9.40 -23.46 19.44
CA ASN A 132 -8.96 -22.55 20.50
C ASN A 132 -7.81 -21.60 20.09
N LYS A 133 -7.84 -21.10 18.85
CA LYS A 133 -6.84 -20.17 18.31
C LYS A 133 -7.35 -18.74 18.32
N ASP A 134 -6.43 -17.80 18.48
CA ASP A 134 -6.68 -16.35 18.35
C ASP A 134 -6.32 -15.82 16.96
N THR A 135 -5.51 -16.58 16.22
CA THR A 135 -4.99 -16.25 14.90
C THR A 135 -5.04 -17.48 13.99
N ILE A 136 -5.38 -17.29 12.72
CA ILE A 136 -5.20 -18.31 11.69
C ILE A 136 -4.47 -17.72 10.48
N HIS A 137 -3.62 -18.54 9.89
CA HIS A 137 -2.83 -18.21 8.71
C HIS A 137 -3.45 -18.94 7.53
N VAL A 138 -3.95 -18.18 6.56
CA VAL A 138 -4.59 -18.69 5.34
C VAL A 138 -3.65 -18.44 4.18
N SER A 139 -3.39 -19.45 3.35
CA SER A 139 -2.53 -19.21 2.18
C SER A 139 -3.14 -18.14 1.27
N LEU A 140 -2.32 -17.28 0.65
CA LEU A 140 -2.81 -16.22 -0.22
C LEU A 140 -3.72 -16.76 -1.33
N LYS A 141 -3.32 -17.89 -1.93
CA LYS A 141 -4.10 -18.58 -2.96
C LYS A 141 -5.48 -19.04 -2.46
N GLU A 142 -5.54 -19.67 -1.29
CA GLU A 142 -6.82 -20.09 -0.69
C GLU A 142 -7.69 -18.87 -0.38
N PHE A 143 -7.11 -17.82 0.19
CA PHE A 143 -7.83 -16.61 0.53
C PHE A 143 -8.42 -15.95 -0.73
N ASN A 144 -7.61 -15.70 -1.75
CA ASN A 144 -8.05 -15.02 -2.97
C ASN A 144 -9.14 -15.80 -3.72
N ASN A 145 -9.07 -17.14 -3.69
CA ASN A 145 -10.11 -17.99 -4.29
C ASN A 145 -11.43 -17.94 -3.51
N ASN A 146 -11.37 -17.99 -2.17
CA ASN A 146 -12.58 -18.07 -1.34
C ASN A 146 -13.20 -16.69 -1.04
N PHE A 147 -12.41 -15.61 -1.12
CA PHE A 147 -12.80 -14.26 -0.73
C PHE A 147 -12.75 -13.26 -1.88
N LYS A 148 -12.80 -13.74 -3.13
CA LYS A 148 -12.81 -12.88 -4.33
C LYS A 148 -13.87 -11.77 -4.24
N TYR A 149 -15.08 -12.09 -3.77
CA TYR A 149 -16.13 -11.09 -3.59
C TYR A 149 -15.71 -9.98 -2.61
N ILE A 150 -15.06 -10.32 -1.50
CA ILE A 150 -14.58 -9.32 -0.54
C ILE A 150 -13.49 -8.45 -1.17
N ILE A 151 -12.54 -9.06 -1.86
CA ILE A 151 -11.47 -8.33 -2.57
C ILE A 151 -12.08 -7.34 -3.58
N ASP A 152 -12.89 -7.83 -4.50
CA ASP A 152 -13.43 -7.05 -5.62
C ASP A 152 -14.33 -5.88 -5.15
N ASN A 153 -15.07 -6.06 -4.05
CA ASN A 153 -16.03 -5.05 -3.59
C ASN A 153 -15.45 -4.11 -2.53
N PHE A 154 -14.52 -4.57 -1.70
CA PHE A 154 -14.05 -3.81 -0.54
C PHE A 154 -12.60 -3.32 -0.66
N PHE A 155 -11.72 -4.06 -1.35
CA PHE A 155 -10.27 -3.74 -1.42
C PHE A 155 -9.89 -3.18 -2.80
N GLU A 156 -10.49 -3.69 -3.88
CA GLU A 156 -10.19 -3.23 -5.22
C GLU A 156 -10.54 -1.76 -5.42
N GLY A 157 -9.54 -0.99 -5.85
CA GLY A 157 -9.56 0.47 -5.91
C GLY A 157 -8.72 1.15 -4.83
N ASP A 158 -8.18 0.41 -3.87
CA ASP A 158 -7.22 0.93 -2.90
C ASP A 158 -5.97 1.51 -3.60
N SER A 159 -5.36 2.50 -2.97
CA SER A 159 -4.21 3.21 -3.53
C SER A 159 -3.13 3.47 -2.48
N ILE A 160 -1.91 3.66 -2.94
CA ILE A 160 -0.74 3.89 -2.09
C ILE A 160 0.13 4.97 -2.71
N TYR A 161 0.63 5.88 -1.88
CA TYR A 161 1.71 6.78 -2.22
C TYR A 161 2.98 6.25 -1.57
N LEU A 162 4.00 6.01 -2.38
CA LEU A 162 5.31 5.63 -1.89
C LEU A 162 6.20 6.86 -1.85
N HIS A 163 6.72 7.17 -0.67
CA HIS A 163 7.50 8.37 -0.41
C HIS A 163 8.98 8.01 -0.37
N PHE A 164 9.74 8.58 -1.30
CA PHE A 164 11.21 8.48 -1.35
C PHE A 164 11.83 9.86 -1.13
N HIS A 165 13.12 9.88 -0.78
CA HIS A 165 13.84 11.12 -0.55
C HIS A 165 15.26 11.05 -1.12
N ASP A 166 15.73 12.12 -1.77
CA ASP A 166 17.08 12.23 -2.34
C ASP A 166 17.99 13.18 -1.54
N HIS A 167 17.72 13.33 -0.24
CA HIS A 167 18.27 14.32 0.70
C HIS A 167 17.86 15.77 0.43
N LYS A 168 17.26 16.09 -0.72
CA LYS A 168 16.85 17.45 -1.07
C LYS A 168 15.34 17.61 -1.19
N ARG A 169 14.68 16.62 -1.79
CA ARG A 169 13.23 16.67 -2.06
C ARG A 169 12.56 15.31 -1.88
N TRP A 170 11.27 15.37 -1.59
CA TRP A 170 10.37 14.23 -1.68
C TRP A 170 10.17 13.82 -3.14
N ILE A 171 10.09 12.51 -3.35
CA ILE A 171 9.74 11.87 -4.62
C ILE A 171 8.56 10.96 -4.29
N ASP A 172 7.37 11.37 -4.70
CA ASP A 172 6.13 10.65 -4.41
C ASP A 172 5.68 9.85 -5.63
N VAL A 173 5.46 8.55 -5.44
CA VAL A 173 4.99 7.66 -6.50
C VAL A 173 3.60 7.14 -6.14
N PRO A 174 2.52 7.70 -6.73
CA PRO A 174 1.16 7.21 -6.53
C PRO A 174 0.91 5.95 -7.35
N LEU A 175 0.26 4.95 -6.75
CA LEU A 175 -0.06 3.67 -7.37
C LEU A 175 -1.46 3.20 -6.94
N ARG A 176 -2.11 2.42 -7.81
CA ARG A 176 -3.20 1.54 -7.41
C ARG A 176 -2.62 0.24 -6.85
N VAL A 177 -3.26 -0.29 -5.83
CA VAL A 177 -2.87 -1.58 -5.24
C VAL A 177 -3.66 -2.68 -5.93
N SER A 178 -2.96 -3.69 -6.44
CA SER A 178 -3.59 -4.87 -7.04
C SER A 178 -3.70 -6.01 -6.04
N PHE A 179 -4.76 -6.81 -6.11
CA PHE A 179 -4.95 -7.97 -5.26
C PHE A 179 -4.99 -9.24 -6.13
N ASN A 180 -3.82 -9.84 -6.36
CA ASN A 180 -3.63 -11.04 -7.20
C ASN A 180 -3.22 -12.24 -6.36
#